data_AF-A0A3N2R432-F1
#
_entry.id   AF-A0A3N2R432-F1
#
_cell.length_a   1.000
_cell.length_b   1.000
_cell.length_c   1.000
_cell.angle_alpha   90.00
_cell.angle_beta   90.00
_cell.angle_gamma   90.00
#
_symmetry.space_group_name_H-M   'P 1'
#
loop_
_entity.id
_entity.type
_entity.pdbx_description
1 polymer ?
#
loop_
_entity_poly.entity_id
_entity_poly.type
_entity_poly.pdbx_seq_one_letter_code
_entity_poly.pdbx_strand_id
1 'polypeptide(L)'
;MPIDREKLAALAAQHGPTGHRFRNIEPTVSHGLGDFLRWQLGPGRRFPKGKRYNVLRPDAHRLNQPPEAPQLTWLGHASFLFQYGGINVLTDPVLSERASPFTFVGPKRYTPPPLDVAALPTIHRVLISHNHYDHLDENTVRQLHRRFGDALCFCIPTGLRPWFEKRGIQNLVELGWWESRVLSDDDEVFFLPTQHFSGRGPRDGNATLWGSWLIEIDGYRLYFGGDTGYGGVFRQIGDLFAPIDLALLPIGAYEPRWFMSPVHVSPEEAVHIHKDIGAQQSVAMHWGTFVLTDEPMDEPPRRLQQALEGQGVAEADFRVMQHGETHAFPAEVNQDRETGTLADGAA
;
A
#
# COMPACT_ATOMS: atom_id res chain seq x y z
N MET A 1 -7.18 13.05 -17.88
CA MET A 1 -7.24 14.44 -17.38
C MET A 1 -5.86 14.83 -16.84
N PRO A 2 -5.40 16.06 -17.11
CA PRO A 2 -4.19 16.60 -16.52
C PRO A 2 -4.36 16.75 -15.00
N ILE A 3 -3.27 16.57 -14.26
CA ILE A 3 -3.25 16.67 -12.80
C ILE A 3 -3.38 18.14 -12.38
N ASP A 4 -4.38 18.45 -11.55
CA ASP A 4 -4.62 19.80 -11.02
C ASP A 4 -3.59 20.16 -9.93
N ARG A 5 -2.45 20.71 -10.37
CA ARG A 5 -1.32 21.06 -9.50
C ARG A 5 -1.65 22.15 -8.48
N GLU A 6 -2.48 23.12 -8.85
CA GLU A 6 -2.89 24.22 -7.95
C GLU A 6 -3.74 23.66 -6.81
N LYS A 7 -4.70 22.80 -7.12
CA LYS A 7 -5.53 22.13 -6.11
C LYS A 7 -4.71 21.22 -5.21
N LEU A 8 -3.75 20.46 -5.76
CA LEU A 8 -2.83 19.65 -4.94
C LEU A 8 -1.99 20.50 -3.99
N ALA A 9 -1.42 21.61 -4.45
CA ALA A 9 -0.65 22.52 -3.61
C ALA A 9 -1.51 23.15 -2.50
N ALA A 10 -2.75 23.54 -2.83
CA ALA A 10 -3.71 24.06 -1.86
C ALA A 10 -4.09 23.03 -0.79
N LEU A 11 -4.22 21.75 -1.16
CA LEU A 11 -4.50 20.66 -0.23
C LEU A 11 -3.28 20.34 0.65
N ALA A 12 -2.08 20.25 0.07
CA ALA A 12 -0.84 20.01 0.81
C ALA A 12 -0.62 21.09 1.90
N ALA A 13 -0.88 22.35 1.58
CA ALA A 13 -0.75 23.46 2.53
C ALA A 13 -1.73 23.40 3.71
N GLN A 14 -2.85 22.69 3.58
CA GLN A 14 -3.88 22.56 4.63
C GLN A 14 -3.55 21.45 5.65
N HIS A 15 -2.70 20.50 5.28
CA HIS A 15 -2.52 19.28 6.05
C HIS A 15 -1.07 19.10 6.49
N GLY A 16 -0.76 19.62 7.68
CA GLY A 16 0.51 19.46 8.36
C GLY A 16 0.37 18.81 9.74
N PRO A 17 1.49 18.56 10.44
CA PRO A 17 1.44 18.07 11.81
C PRO A 17 0.76 19.10 12.73
N THR A 18 -0.09 18.62 13.64
CA THR A 18 -0.59 19.43 14.75
C THR A 18 0.43 19.36 15.90
N GLY A 19 1.31 20.36 15.98
CA GLY A 19 2.46 20.33 16.88
C GLY A 19 3.51 19.32 16.39
N HIS A 20 3.77 18.29 17.19
CA HIS A 20 4.72 17.20 16.83
C HIS A 20 4.04 15.91 16.38
N ARG A 21 2.72 15.94 16.12
CA ARG A 21 1.92 14.74 15.80
C ARG A 21 1.02 14.96 14.60
N PHE A 22 0.84 13.93 13.81
CA PHE A 22 -0.14 13.90 12.72
C PHE A 22 -1.52 13.47 13.20
N ARG A 23 -2.55 13.83 12.45
CA ARG A 23 -3.96 13.50 12.70
C ARG A 23 -4.64 13.21 11.38
N ASN A 24 -5.61 12.29 11.39
CA ASN A 24 -6.44 12.04 10.21
C ASN A 24 -7.14 13.34 9.77
N ILE A 25 -7.28 13.50 8.45
CA ILE A 25 -8.01 14.62 7.84
C ILE A 25 -9.46 14.60 8.31
N GLU A 26 -10.08 13.42 8.26
CA GLU A 26 -11.42 13.19 8.80
C GLU A 26 -11.33 12.74 10.26
N PRO A 27 -12.16 13.30 11.16
CA PRO A 27 -12.23 12.84 12.54
C PRO A 27 -12.68 11.39 12.62
N THR A 28 -11.90 10.55 13.31
CA THR A 28 -12.19 9.13 13.54
C THR A 28 -12.26 8.86 15.03
N VAL A 29 -13.02 7.84 15.43
CA VAL A 29 -13.02 7.35 16.82
C VAL A 29 -11.62 6.85 17.16
N SER A 30 -11.04 7.38 18.24
CA SER A 30 -9.75 6.93 18.76
C SER A 30 -9.98 5.92 19.88
N HIS A 31 -9.38 4.73 19.73
CA HIS A 31 -9.43 3.69 20.75
C HIS A 31 -8.20 3.72 21.64
N GLY A 32 -8.43 3.68 22.95
CA GLY A 32 -7.37 3.68 23.97
C GLY A 32 -7.01 2.27 24.46
N LEU A 33 -6.10 2.21 25.44
CA LEU A 33 -5.70 0.96 26.09
C LEU A 33 -6.88 0.18 26.69
N GLY A 34 -7.89 0.88 27.21
CA GLY A 34 -9.09 0.24 27.77
C GLY A 34 -9.89 -0.54 26.72
N ASP A 35 -10.08 0.04 25.54
CA ASP A 35 -10.75 -0.62 24.41
C ASP A 35 -9.91 -1.79 23.89
N PHE A 36 -8.58 -1.62 23.79
CA PHE A 36 -7.68 -2.70 23.41
C PHE A 36 -7.76 -3.88 24.39
N LEU A 37 -7.74 -3.62 25.70
CA LEU A 37 -7.91 -4.67 26.72
C LEU A 37 -9.28 -5.33 26.65
N ARG A 38 -10.35 -4.54 26.42
CA ARG A 38 -11.71 -5.07 26.23
C ARG A 38 -11.76 -6.02 25.04
N TRP A 39 -11.09 -5.69 23.94
CA TRP A 39 -10.98 -6.57 22.78
C TRP A 39 -10.20 -7.85 23.14
N GLN A 40 -9.01 -7.74 23.71
CA GLN A 40 -8.16 -8.89 24.05
C GLN A 40 -8.80 -9.86 25.07
N LEU A 41 -9.66 -9.35 25.96
CA LEU A 41 -10.40 -10.15 26.94
C LEU A 41 -11.76 -10.62 26.43
N GLY A 42 -12.20 -10.12 25.29
CA GLY A 42 -13.45 -10.51 24.65
C GLY A 42 -13.39 -11.94 24.08
N PRO A 43 -14.55 -12.55 23.77
CA PRO A 43 -14.59 -13.84 23.11
C PRO A 43 -14.05 -13.72 21.67
N GLY A 44 -12.75 -13.93 21.49
CA GLY A 44 -12.11 -14.01 20.17
C GLY A 44 -12.43 -15.35 19.48
N ARG A 45 -12.70 -15.31 18.18
CA ARG A 45 -12.88 -16.55 17.40
C ARG A 45 -11.55 -17.30 17.35
N ARG A 46 -11.56 -18.54 17.83
CA ARG A 46 -10.40 -19.43 17.70
C ARG A 46 -10.24 -19.84 16.24
N PHE A 47 -9.13 -19.41 15.64
CA PHE A 47 -8.71 -19.87 14.32
C PHE A 47 -8.58 -21.40 14.30
N PRO A 48 -9.19 -22.11 13.34
CA PRO A 48 -8.90 -23.52 13.15
C PRO A 48 -7.43 -23.68 12.77
N LYS A 49 -6.69 -24.47 13.56
CA LYS A 49 -5.31 -24.83 13.25
C LYS A 49 -5.28 -25.59 11.93
N GLY A 50 -4.53 -25.11 10.93
CA GLY A 50 -4.01 -25.98 9.87
C GLY A 50 -4.26 -25.59 8.40
N LYS A 51 -4.97 -24.52 8.07
CA LYS A 51 -5.20 -24.13 6.66
C LYS A 51 -4.06 -23.25 6.15
N ARG A 52 -2.93 -23.82 5.73
CA ARG A 52 -1.85 -23.04 5.09
C ARG A 52 -2.24 -22.70 3.65
N TYR A 53 -1.96 -21.47 3.23
CA TYR A 53 -2.11 -21.08 1.83
C TYR A 53 -1.03 -21.72 0.97
N ASN A 54 -1.39 -22.06 -0.27
CA ASN A 54 -0.40 -22.46 -1.24
C ASN A 54 0.46 -21.24 -1.59
N VAL A 55 1.78 -21.45 -1.70
CA VAL A 55 2.72 -20.41 -2.08
C VAL A 55 3.29 -20.81 -3.43
N LEU A 56 2.91 -20.05 -4.45
CA LEU A 56 3.47 -20.18 -5.78
C LEU A 56 4.90 -19.65 -5.77
N ARG A 57 5.73 -20.20 -6.64
CA ARG A 57 7.10 -19.74 -6.85
C ARG A 57 7.12 -18.86 -8.10
N PRO A 58 7.37 -17.55 -7.98
CA PRO A 58 7.51 -16.68 -9.14
C PRO A 58 8.61 -17.18 -10.08
N ASP A 59 8.38 -17.06 -11.38
CA ASP A 59 9.37 -17.40 -12.39
C ASP A 59 10.47 -16.34 -12.44
N ALA A 60 11.68 -16.70 -12.02
CA ALA A 60 12.82 -15.79 -11.99
C ALA A 60 13.18 -15.22 -13.36
N HIS A 61 12.99 -15.95 -14.46
CA HIS A 61 13.22 -15.43 -15.80
C HIS A 61 12.23 -14.30 -16.09
N ARG A 62 10.95 -14.54 -15.81
CA ARG A 62 9.87 -13.55 -16.00
C ARG A 62 10.07 -12.30 -15.16
N LEU A 63 10.60 -12.42 -13.93
CA LEU A 63 10.89 -11.26 -13.08
C LEU A 63 12.10 -10.44 -13.55
N ASN A 64 13.12 -11.10 -14.11
CA ASN A 64 14.31 -10.41 -14.63
C ASN A 64 14.12 -9.87 -16.07
N GLN A 65 13.15 -10.43 -16.80
CA GLN A 65 12.77 -10.03 -18.15
C GLN A 65 11.24 -9.90 -18.21
N PRO A 66 10.67 -8.86 -17.57
CA PRO A 66 9.22 -8.65 -17.57
C PRO A 66 8.73 -8.35 -19.00
N PRO A 67 7.46 -8.65 -19.30
CA PRO A 67 6.83 -8.23 -20.54
C PRO A 67 6.71 -6.70 -20.59
N GLU A 68 6.41 -6.16 -21.78
CA GLU A 68 6.10 -4.74 -21.94
C GLU A 68 4.86 -4.32 -21.14
N ALA A 69 3.87 -5.20 -21.04
CA ALA A 69 2.65 -4.96 -20.26
C ALA A 69 2.93 -4.90 -18.75
N PRO A 70 2.19 -4.06 -17.98
CA PRO A 70 2.34 -3.98 -16.54
C PRO A 70 2.19 -5.36 -15.88
N GLN A 71 3.06 -5.65 -14.93
CA GLN A 71 3.06 -6.92 -14.22
C GLN A 71 3.09 -6.70 -12.71
N LEU A 72 2.34 -7.52 -11.98
CA LEU A 72 2.32 -7.53 -10.52
C LEU A 72 2.64 -8.94 -10.01
N THR A 73 3.53 -9.03 -9.02
CA THR A 73 3.76 -10.24 -8.24
C THR A 73 3.43 -9.99 -6.78
N TRP A 74 2.52 -10.79 -6.20
CA TRP A 74 2.17 -10.65 -4.79
C TRP A 74 3.15 -11.41 -3.88
N LEU A 75 3.86 -10.70 -3.02
CA LEU A 75 4.84 -11.27 -2.08
C LEU A 75 4.23 -11.58 -0.69
N GLY A 76 2.92 -11.34 -0.56
CA GLY A 76 2.16 -11.49 0.68
C GLY A 76 2.01 -10.18 1.45
N HIS A 77 0.94 -10.09 2.24
CA HIS A 77 0.55 -8.91 3.00
C HIS A 77 0.33 -7.70 2.07
N ALA A 78 0.92 -6.55 2.38
CA ALA A 78 0.98 -5.36 1.52
C ALA A 78 2.22 -5.33 0.60
N SER A 79 2.99 -6.42 0.53
CA SER A 79 4.20 -6.50 -0.28
C SER A 79 3.92 -6.96 -1.70
N PHE A 80 4.15 -6.08 -2.66
CA PHE A 80 4.06 -6.39 -4.09
C PHE A 80 5.35 -5.99 -4.81
N LEU A 81 5.66 -6.72 -5.87
CA LEU A 81 6.58 -6.29 -6.91
C LEU A 81 5.77 -5.90 -8.15
N PHE A 82 5.74 -4.61 -8.46
CA PHE A 82 5.16 -4.07 -9.69
C PHE A 82 6.26 -3.76 -10.70
N GLN A 83 6.05 -4.13 -11.96
CA GLN A 83 7.03 -3.96 -13.04
C GLN A 83 6.33 -3.38 -14.27
N TYR A 84 6.78 -2.22 -14.72
CA TYR A 84 6.29 -1.55 -15.93
C TYR A 84 7.27 -0.48 -16.40
N GLY A 85 7.34 -0.20 -17.70
CA GLY A 85 8.22 0.85 -18.25
C GLY A 85 9.71 0.68 -17.90
N GLY A 86 10.17 -0.56 -17.67
CA GLY A 86 11.53 -0.84 -17.19
C GLY A 86 11.79 -0.50 -15.70
N ILE A 87 10.77 -0.02 -14.98
CA ILE A 87 10.83 0.31 -13.56
C ILE A 87 10.26 -0.85 -12.73
N ASN A 88 10.89 -1.12 -11.58
CA ASN A 88 10.54 -2.19 -10.65
C ASN A 88 10.30 -1.54 -9.29
N VAL A 89 9.07 -1.62 -8.82
CA VAL A 89 8.56 -0.95 -7.61
C VAL A 89 8.19 -2.01 -6.59
N LEU A 90 8.70 -1.88 -5.37
CA LEU A 90 8.24 -2.65 -4.22
C LEU A 90 7.33 -1.79 -3.34
N THR A 91 6.23 -2.35 -2.87
CA THR A 91 5.39 -1.73 -1.84
C THR A 91 5.65 -2.42 -0.50
N ASP A 92 5.73 -1.66 0.60
CA ASP A 92 5.83 -2.14 2.00
C ASP A 92 6.51 -3.51 2.16
N PRO A 93 7.81 -3.62 1.80
CA PRO A 93 8.46 -4.91 1.65
C PRO A 93 8.75 -5.51 3.03
N VAL A 94 7.91 -6.44 3.45
CA VAL A 94 8.07 -7.20 4.69
C VAL A 94 8.28 -8.65 4.31
N LEU A 95 9.53 -9.10 4.31
CA LEU A 95 9.91 -10.47 3.98
C LEU A 95 10.40 -11.27 5.19
N SER A 96 10.46 -10.63 6.37
CA SER A 96 10.81 -11.31 7.62
C SER A 96 9.69 -12.22 8.14
N GLU A 97 10.10 -13.17 8.98
CA GLU A 97 9.20 -14.13 9.64
C GLU A 97 8.23 -13.47 10.64
N ARG A 98 8.60 -12.32 11.22
CA ARG A 98 7.79 -11.60 12.21
C ARG A 98 7.68 -10.13 11.90
N ALA A 99 6.49 -9.58 12.11
CA ALA A 99 6.23 -8.15 12.13
C ALA A 99 6.43 -7.61 13.55
N SER A 100 7.70 -7.45 13.97
CA SER A 100 8.04 -7.10 15.36
C SER A 100 9.45 -6.52 15.46
N PRO A 101 9.73 -5.66 16.47
CA PRO A 101 11.11 -5.27 16.78
C PRO A 101 11.93 -6.42 17.39
N PHE A 102 11.29 -7.51 17.79
CA PHE A 102 11.92 -8.65 18.45
C PHE A 102 11.72 -9.95 17.66
N THR A 103 12.71 -10.83 17.69
CA THR A 103 12.67 -12.12 16.98
C THR A 103 11.79 -13.18 17.68
N PHE A 104 11.46 -12.99 18.97
CA PHE A 104 10.77 -13.98 19.80
C PHE A 104 9.31 -13.63 20.14
N VAL A 105 8.90 -12.37 19.97
CA VAL A 105 7.56 -11.87 20.33
C VAL A 105 6.96 -11.07 19.16
N GLY A 106 5.64 -10.96 19.11
CA GLY A 106 4.89 -10.26 18.06
C GLY A 106 4.39 -11.19 16.93
N PRO A 107 3.56 -10.67 16.00
CA PRO A 107 2.91 -11.47 14.97
C PRO A 107 3.92 -12.26 14.14
N LYS A 108 3.77 -13.59 14.12
CA LYS A 108 4.50 -14.48 13.23
C LYS A 108 3.69 -14.65 11.95
N ARG A 109 4.38 -14.58 10.82
CA ARG A 109 3.82 -14.84 9.50
C ARG A 109 3.19 -16.23 9.45
N TYR A 110 1.95 -16.27 8.99
CA TYR A 110 1.16 -17.46 8.75
C TYR A 110 1.55 -18.14 7.42
N THR A 111 1.83 -17.34 6.38
CA THR A 111 2.21 -17.80 5.03
C THR A 111 3.56 -17.24 4.63
N PRO A 112 4.60 -18.08 4.39
CA PRO A 112 5.95 -17.60 4.10
C PRO A 112 5.99 -16.73 2.85
N PRO A 113 6.95 -15.79 2.74
CA PRO A 113 7.10 -15.01 1.52
C PRO A 113 7.52 -15.94 0.35
N PRO A 114 7.06 -15.69 -0.87
CA PRO A 114 7.42 -16.50 -2.04
C PRO A 114 8.87 -16.26 -2.52
N LEU A 115 9.44 -15.11 -2.16
CA LEU A 115 10.80 -14.69 -2.50
C LEU A 115 11.48 -14.07 -1.27
N ASP A 116 12.80 -14.22 -1.21
CA ASP A 116 13.64 -13.43 -0.32
C ASP A 116 14.25 -12.24 -1.06
N VAL A 117 15.00 -11.39 -0.34
CA VAL A 117 15.66 -10.22 -0.95
C VAL A 117 16.70 -10.63 -1.99
N ALA A 118 17.30 -11.82 -1.92
CA ALA A 118 18.32 -12.25 -2.88
C ALA A 118 17.72 -12.67 -4.23
N ALA A 119 16.47 -13.16 -4.23
CA ALA A 119 15.76 -13.63 -5.42
C ALA A 119 15.03 -12.53 -6.20
N LEU A 120 14.90 -11.31 -5.64
CA LEU A 120 14.27 -10.19 -6.33
C LEU A 120 15.05 -9.77 -7.60
N PRO A 121 14.41 -9.20 -8.63
CA PRO A 121 15.13 -8.48 -9.68
C PRO A 121 15.71 -7.17 -9.11
N THR A 122 16.40 -6.37 -9.95
CA THR A 122 16.78 -5.00 -9.59
C THR A 122 15.55 -4.22 -9.13
N ILE A 123 15.63 -3.55 -7.99
CA ILE A 123 14.54 -2.70 -7.48
C ILE A 123 14.93 -1.24 -7.62
N HIS A 124 14.06 -0.46 -8.25
CA HIS A 124 14.29 0.95 -8.52
C HIS A 124 13.65 1.85 -7.46
N ARG A 125 12.46 1.46 -6.98
CA ARG A 125 11.67 2.21 -6.00
C ARG A 125 11.14 1.28 -4.91
N VAL A 126 11.13 1.76 -3.67
CA VAL A 126 10.35 1.17 -2.57
C VAL A 126 9.38 2.22 -2.06
N LEU A 127 8.09 1.91 -2.04
CA LEU A 127 7.02 2.75 -1.50
C LEU A 127 6.70 2.28 -0.08
N ILE A 128 6.85 3.17 0.90
CA ILE A 128 6.48 2.90 2.30
C ILE A 128 5.20 3.66 2.63
N SER A 129 4.11 2.98 2.97
CA SER A 129 2.84 3.63 3.33
C SER A 129 2.90 4.29 4.72
N HIS A 130 3.43 3.58 5.70
CA HIS A 130 3.53 4.01 7.10
C HIS A 130 4.54 3.16 7.87
N ASN A 131 4.70 3.44 9.16
CA ASN A 131 5.81 2.90 9.94
C ASN A 131 5.48 1.66 10.79
N HIS A 132 4.32 1.01 10.67
CA HIS A 132 4.05 -0.22 11.45
C HIS A 132 5.00 -1.36 11.06
N TYR A 133 5.17 -2.35 11.95
CA TYR A 133 6.18 -3.39 11.78
C TYR A 133 5.88 -4.37 10.64
N ASP A 134 4.61 -4.51 10.27
CA ASP A 134 4.13 -5.30 9.14
C ASP A 134 4.14 -4.53 7.80
N HIS A 135 4.55 -3.25 7.81
CA HIS A 135 4.70 -2.41 6.60
C HIS A 135 6.13 -1.87 6.42
N LEU A 136 6.86 -1.68 7.53
CA LEU A 136 8.24 -1.22 7.56
C LEU A 136 9.11 -2.23 8.34
N ASP A 137 9.60 -3.22 7.62
CA ASP A 137 10.52 -4.25 8.14
C ASP A 137 11.98 -3.81 7.99
N GLU A 138 12.61 -3.50 9.12
CA GLU A 138 14.02 -3.08 9.17
C GLU A 138 14.97 -4.10 8.54
N ASN A 139 14.74 -5.39 8.75
CA ASN A 139 15.64 -6.41 8.23
C ASN A 139 15.57 -6.47 6.70
N THR A 140 14.37 -6.40 6.13
CA THR A 140 14.18 -6.32 4.68
C THR A 140 14.78 -5.04 4.12
N VAL A 141 14.51 -3.87 4.71
CA VAL A 141 15.09 -2.59 4.29
C VAL A 141 16.62 -2.63 4.25
N ARG A 142 17.26 -3.15 5.31
CA ARG A 142 18.72 -3.28 5.36
C ARG A 142 19.28 -4.25 4.33
N GLN A 143 18.56 -5.33 4.01
CA GLN A 143 18.98 -6.26 2.96
C GLN A 143 18.86 -5.62 1.56
N LEU A 144 17.76 -4.90 1.31
CA LEU A 144 17.54 -4.17 0.05
C LEU A 144 18.65 -3.14 -0.18
N HIS A 145 18.92 -2.29 0.81
CA HIS A 145 19.98 -1.29 0.69
C HIS A 145 21.38 -1.91 0.54
N ARG A 146 21.68 -3.01 1.26
CA ARG A 146 22.94 -3.75 1.07
C ARG A 146 23.10 -4.30 -0.35
N ARG A 147 22.00 -4.71 -0.99
CA ARG A 147 22.03 -5.32 -2.32
C ARG A 147 22.05 -4.28 -3.45
N PHE A 148 21.24 -3.24 -3.34
CA PHE A 148 21.01 -2.28 -4.43
C PHE A 148 21.68 -0.92 -4.22
N GLY A 149 22.20 -0.64 -3.02
CA GLY A 149 22.90 0.60 -2.70
C GLY A 149 22.04 1.83 -2.93
N ASP A 150 22.65 2.88 -3.49
CA ASP A 150 22.01 4.16 -3.78
C ASP A 150 21.25 4.19 -5.11
N ALA A 151 21.33 3.12 -5.92
CA ALA A 151 20.47 2.99 -7.10
C ALA A 151 19.00 2.77 -6.74
N LEU A 152 18.74 2.25 -5.54
CA LEU A 152 17.41 2.11 -4.97
C LEU A 152 16.97 3.40 -4.28
N CYS A 153 15.84 3.96 -4.72
CA CYS A 153 15.18 5.07 -4.04
C CYS A 153 14.07 4.57 -3.10
N PHE A 154 14.03 5.08 -1.87
CA PHE A 154 12.92 4.86 -0.95
C PHE A 154 12.00 6.09 -0.92
N CYS A 155 10.73 5.90 -1.31
CA CYS A 155 9.66 6.88 -1.20
C CYS A 155 8.95 6.66 0.15
N ILE A 156 8.98 7.67 1.01
CA ILE A 156 8.62 7.57 2.42
C ILE A 156 7.72 8.73 2.87
N PRO A 157 6.83 8.51 3.87
CA PRO A 157 6.06 9.58 4.48
C PRO A 157 6.93 10.53 5.30
N THR A 158 6.50 11.79 5.37
CA THR A 158 7.09 12.82 6.23
C THR A 158 7.33 12.33 7.66
N GLY A 159 8.56 12.52 8.15
CA GLY A 159 9.00 12.16 9.50
C GLY A 159 9.78 10.85 9.56
N LEU A 160 9.82 10.06 8.48
CA LEU A 160 10.60 8.81 8.45
C LEU A 160 12.05 9.00 8.03
N ARG A 161 12.45 10.14 7.45
CA ARG A 161 13.83 10.36 7.01
C ARG A 161 14.89 10.06 8.09
N PRO A 162 14.77 10.53 9.34
CA PRO A 162 15.75 10.20 10.38
C PRO A 162 15.84 8.70 10.70
N TRP A 163 14.78 7.92 10.45
CA TRP A 163 14.81 6.47 10.62
C TRP A 163 15.68 5.82 9.53
N PHE A 164 15.55 6.27 8.28
CA PHE A 164 16.35 5.74 7.16
C PHE A 164 17.81 6.18 7.21
N GLU A 165 18.08 7.45 7.52
CA GLU A 165 19.45 8.00 7.60
C GLU A 165 20.29 7.31 8.69
N LYS A 166 19.68 6.99 9.84
CA LYS A 166 20.34 6.18 10.90
C LYS A 166 20.77 4.78 10.43
N ARG A 167 20.25 4.32 9.28
CA ARG A 167 20.56 3.03 8.67
C ARG A 167 21.49 3.16 7.47
N GLY A 168 22.01 4.36 7.21
CA GLY A 168 22.93 4.67 6.10
C GLY A 168 22.24 4.96 4.77
N ILE A 169 20.91 5.04 4.74
CA ILE A 169 20.14 5.21 3.50
C ILE A 169 19.91 6.70 3.25
N GLN A 170 20.35 7.20 2.10
CA GLN A 170 20.29 8.63 1.76
C GLN A 170 19.43 8.93 0.53
N ASN A 171 19.29 8.00 -0.41
CA ASN A 171 18.40 8.16 -1.57
C ASN A 171 16.92 8.02 -1.14
N LEU A 172 16.36 9.15 -0.69
CA LEU A 172 15.06 9.25 -0.04
C LEU A 172 14.20 10.34 -0.66
N VAL A 173 13.01 9.98 -1.12
CA VAL A 173 11.92 10.90 -1.44
C VAL A 173 10.95 10.92 -0.27
N GLU A 174 10.92 12.02 0.47
CA GLU A 174 10.04 12.19 1.62
C GLU A 174 8.91 13.15 1.25
N LEU A 175 7.65 12.72 1.40
CA LEU A 175 6.48 13.49 1.00
C LEU A 175 5.39 13.50 2.07
N GLY A 176 4.71 14.65 2.17
CA GLY A 176 3.45 14.87 2.86
C GLY A 176 2.24 14.56 1.98
N TRP A 177 1.04 14.60 2.56
CA TRP A 177 -0.18 14.38 1.79
C TRP A 177 -0.35 15.41 0.69
N TRP A 178 -0.78 14.93 -0.48
CA TRP A 178 -0.97 15.69 -1.72
C TRP A 178 0.31 16.25 -2.34
N GLU A 179 1.48 15.97 -1.75
CA GLU A 179 2.76 16.29 -2.36
C GLU A 179 3.16 15.24 -3.40
N SER A 180 4.01 15.66 -4.33
CA SER A 180 4.49 14.83 -5.43
C SER A 180 5.97 15.05 -5.70
N ARG A 181 6.57 14.09 -6.41
CA ARG A 181 7.94 14.17 -6.89
C ARG A 181 8.08 13.47 -8.23
N VAL A 182 8.52 14.21 -9.24
CA VAL A 182 9.04 13.66 -10.49
C VAL A 182 10.38 12.98 -10.22
N LEU A 183 10.49 11.72 -10.61
CA LEU A 183 11.64 10.84 -10.40
C LEU A 183 12.45 10.63 -11.67
N SER A 184 11.78 10.64 -12.82
CA SER A 184 12.34 10.73 -14.19
C SER A 184 11.27 11.30 -15.13
N ASP A 185 11.58 11.43 -16.43
CA ASP A 185 10.66 12.03 -17.42
C ASP A 185 9.28 11.34 -17.45
N ASP A 186 9.24 10.02 -17.28
CA ASP A 186 8.02 9.21 -17.30
C ASP A 186 7.68 8.54 -15.94
N ASP A 187 8.23 9.03 -14.82
CA ASP A 187 8.02 8.45 -13.47
C ASP A 187 7.72 9.57 -12.46
N GLU A 188 6.52 9.57 -11.90
CA GLU A 188 6.13 10.49 -10.84
C GLU A 188 5.39 9.79 -9.70
N VAL A 189 5.76 10.14 -8.47
CA VAL A 189 5.09 9.64 -7.25
C VAL A 189 4.31 10.75 -6.55
N PHE A 190 3.17 10.36 -5.99
CA PHE A 190 2.28 11.18 -5.18
C PHE A 190 2.05 10.47 -3.86
N PHE A 191 2.13 11.20 -2.75
CA PHE A 191 1.73 10.68 -1.46
C PHE A 191 0.34 11.19 -1.10
N LEU A 192 -0.61 10.26 -0.99
CA LEU A 192 -2.03 10.57 -0.86
C LEU A 192 -2.53 10.18 0.54
N PRO A 193 -3.53 10.90 1.08
CA PRO A 193 -4.06 10.58 2.40
C PRO A 193 -4.81 9.26 2.45
N THR A 194 -4.89 8.72 3.65
CA THR A 194 -5.62 7.51 4.02
C THR A 194 -6.00 7.62 5.51
N GLN A 195 -7.00 6.87 5.98
CA GLN A 195 -7.44 6.94 7.38
C GLN A 195 -6.74 5.89 8.24
N HIS A 196 -5.65 6.27 8.89
CA HIS A 196 -4.85 5.35 9.70
C HIS A 196 -4.07 6.08 10.80
N PHE A 197 -2.97 5.48 11.28
CA PHE A 197 -2.09 6.05 12.28
C PHE A 197 -0.66 5.52 12.09
N SER A 198 0.27 5.95 12.95
CA SER A 198 1.64 5.44 12.95
C SER A 198 2.16 5.22 14.36
N GLY A 199 3.15 4.36 14.54
CA GLY A 199 3.84 4.14 15.81
C GLY A 199 4.63 2.83 15.83
N ARG A 200 5.84 2.86 16.38
CA ARG A 200 6.69 1.67 16.56
C ARG A 200 7.05 1.41 18.02
N GLY A 201 6.67 2.31 18.92
CA GLY A 201 6.92 2.19 20.35
C GLY A 201 5.96 3.04 21.19
N PRO A 202 6.17 3.08 22.51
CA PRO A 202 5.19 3.69 23.42
C PRO A 202 5.05 5.23 23.33
N ARG A 203 5.99 5.91 22.66
CA ARG A 203 6.10 7.39 22.66
C ARG A 203 6.17 8.01 21.28
N ASP A 204 6.09 7.22 20.22
CA ASP A 204 6.19 7.70 18.84
C ASP A 204 4.87 7.63 18.08
N GLY A 205 3.76 7.31 18.76
CA GLY A 205 2.42 7.33 18.17
C GLY A 205 2.17 8.63 17.40
N ASN A 206 1.85 8.52 16.12
CA ASN A 206 1.63 9.61 15.16
C ASN A 206 2.80 10.59 15.01
N ALA A 207 4.05 10.20 15.31
CA ALA A 207 5.24 11.03 15.08
C ALA A 207 5.60 11.18 13.60
N THR A 208 5.23 10.19 12.79
CA THR A 208 5.47 10.17 11.34
C THR A 208 4.14 10.07 10.61
N LEU A 209 4.12 10.53 9.37
CA LEU A 209 2.92 10.46 8.54
C LEU A 209 2.64 9.01 8.10
N TRP A 210 1.41 8.76 7.65
CA TRP A 210 0.89 7.53 7.05
C TRP A 210 0.09 7.90 5.80
N GLY A 211 -0.13 7.00 4.86
CA GLY A 211 -0.84 7.35 3.64
C GLY A 211 -0.87 6.23 2.62
N SER A 212 -1.37 6.58 1.45
CA SER A 212 -1.34 5.79 0.23
C SER A 212 -0.35 6.42 -0.76
N TRP A 213 0.05 5.66 -1.78
CA TRP A 213 0.87 6.15 -2.87
C TRP A 213 0.11 6.05 -4.18
N LEU A 214 0.29 7.03 -5.06
CA LEU A 214 0.04 6.85 -6.49
C LEU A 214 1.37 7.02 -7.20
N ILE A 215 1.72 6.08 -8.07
CA ILE A 215 2.87 6.18 -8.96
C ILE A 215 2.37 6.12 -10.40
N GLU A 216 2.77 7.12 -11.18
CA GLU A 216 2.54 7.18 -12.62
C GLU A 216 3.84 6.77 -13.31
N ILE A 217 3.82 5.70 -14.09
CA ILE A 217 4.95 5.21 -14.89
C ILE A 217 4.47 5.11 -16.33
N ASP A 218 5.05 5.86 -17.26
CA ASP A 218 4.69 5.83 -18.68
C ASP A 218 3.16 5.95 -18.88
N GLY A 219 2.58 6.95 -18.19
CA GLY A 219 1.14 7.22 -18.19
C GLY A 219 0.26 6.22 -17.42
N TYR A 220 0.80 5.11 -16.90
CA TYR A 220 0.08 4.09 -16.13
C TYR A 220 0.06 4.40 -14.64
N ARG A 221 -1.13 4.46 -14.03
CA ARG A 221 -1.33 4.84 -12.63
C ARG A 221 -1.54 3.61 -11.75
N LEU A 222 -0.55 3.32 -10.91
CA LEU A 222 -0.68 2.36 -9.81
C LEU A 222 -0.98 3.10 -8.51
N TYR A 223 -2.12 2.79 -7.89
CA TYR A 223 -2.48 3.22 -6.54
C TYR A 223 -2.18 2.13 -5.52
N PHE A 224 -1.45 2.46 -4.46
CA PHE A 224 -1.16 1.60 -3.32
C PHE A 224 -1.81 2.18 -2.07
N GLY A 225 -2.91 1.55 -1.60
CA GLY A 225 -3.78 2.11 -0.56
C GLY A 225 -3.20 2.19 0.86
N GLY A 226 -2.12 1.46 1.13
CA GLY A 226 -1.65 1.23 2.50
C GLY A 226 -2.74 0.62 3.39
N ASP A 227 -2.58 0.78 4.71
CA ASP A 227 -3.63 0.45 5.67
C ASP A 227 -4.56 1.62 5.87
N THR A 228 -5.86 1.34 5.94
CA THR A 228 -6.85 2.41 5.97
C THR A 228 -8.21 1.97 6.46
N GLY A 229 -8.88 2.86 7.20
CA GLY A 229 -10.33 2.87 7.37
C GLY A 229 -11.02 3.59 6.22
N TYR A 230 -12.31 3.40 6.08
CA TYR A 230 -13.08 4.08 5.02
C TYR A 230 -13.31 5.57 5.38
N GLY A 231 -13.25 6.46 4.38
CA GLY A 231 -13.43 7.91 4.54
C GLY A 231 -13.77 8.61 3.22
N GLY A 232 -14.22 9.85 3.28
CA GLY A 232 -14.56 10.68 2.11
C GLY A 232 -13.37 11.00 1.20
N VAL A 233 -12.15 10.91 1.73
CA VAL A 233 -10.89 11.14 1.01
C VAL A 233 -10.74 10.35 -0.29
N PHE A 234 -11.31 9.15 -0.39
CA PHE A 234 -11.19 8.31 -1.59
C PHE A 234 -11.92 8.91 -2.80
N ARG A 235 -13.06 9.58 -2.58
CA ARG A 235 -13.75 10.31 -3.66
C ARG A 235 -12.93 11.50 -4.14
N GLN A 236 -12.30 12.21 -3.20
CA GLN A 236 -11.41 13.32 -3.55
C GLN A 236 -10.20 12.84 -4.37
N ILE A 237 -9.66 11.66 -4.06
CA ILE A 237 -8.62 11.02 -4.87
C ILE A 237 -9.16 10.69 -6.26
N GLY A 238 -10.35 10.09 -6.37
CA GLY A 238 -11.00 9.81 -7.65
C GLY A 238 -11.21 11.07 -8.50
N ASP A 239 -11.74 12.14 -7.91
CA ASP A 239 -11.97 13.43 -8.59
C ASP A 239 -10.68 14.03 -9.18
N LEU A 240 -9.52 13.74 -8.58
CA LEU A 240 -8.23 14.30 -8.97
C LEU A 240 -7.43 13.39 -9.91
N PHE A 241 -7.51 12.08 -9.71
CA PHE A 241 -6.60 11.11 -10.33
C PHE A 241 -7.28 10.08 -11.22
N ALA A 242 -8.62 10.00 -11.24
CA ALA A 242 -9.31 9.03 -12.09
C ALA A 242 -9.06 9.28 -13.59
N PRO A 243 -9.07 8.22 -14.42
CA PRO A 243 -9.10 6.82 -13.99
C PRO A 243 -7.77 6.39 -13.36
N ILE A 244 -7.81 5.48 -12.39
CA ILE A 244 -6.63 4.79 -11.83
C ILE A 244 -6.57 3.42 -12.51
N ASP A 245 -5.42 3.04 -13.04
CA ASP A 245 -5.33 1.85 -13.90
C ASP A 245 -5.29 0.57 -13.05
N LEU A 246 -4.53 0.58 -11.95
CA LEU A 246 -4.48 -0.52 -10.98
C LEU A 246 -4.42 0.00 -9.55
N ALA A 247 -5.25 -0.55 -8.67
CA ALA A 247 -5.25 -0.26 -7.24
C ALA A 247 -4.93 -1.49 -6.38
N LEU A 248 -4.10 -1.33 -5.35
CA LEU A 248 -3.81 -2.35 -4.35
C LEU A 248 -4.55 -1.96 -3.07
N LEU A 249 -5.56 -2.73 -2.69
CA LEU A 249 -6.52 -2.36 -1.63
C LEU A 249 -6.58 -3.43 -0.52
N PRO A 250 -6.48 -3.03 0.75
CA PRO A 250 -6.50 -3.99 1.85
C PRO A 250 -7.90 -4.57 2.01
N ILE A 251 -7.98 -5.86 2.37
CA ILE A 251 -9.24 -6.54 2.66
C ILE A 251 -9.23 -7.30 3.99
N GLY A 252 -8.11 -7.31 4.72
CA GLY A 252 -7.94 -7.99 6.00
C GLY A 252 -7.80 -7.01 7.17
N ALA A 253 -7.51 -7.55 8.35
CA ALA A 253 -7.31 -6.81 9.59
C ALA A 253 -8.54 -6.03 10.10
N TYR A 254 -9.75 -6.51 9.80
CA TYR A 254 -10.96 -5.72 10.00
C TYR A 254 -11.82 -6.12 11.20
N GLU A 255 -11.60 -7.25 11.88
CA GLU A 255 -12.36 -7.62 13.08
C GLU A 255 -11.61 -7.36 14.40
N PRO A 256 -12.31 -6.95 15.48
CA PRO A 256 -13.74 -6.69 15.53
C PRO A 256 -14.08 -5.31 14.96
N ARG A 257 -15.16 -5.22 14.16
CA ARG A 257 -15.53 -3.96 13.47
C ARG A 257 -15.60 -2.75 14.39
N TRP A 258 -16.14 -2.88 15.60
CA TRP A 258 -16.29 -1.76 16.54
C TRP A 258 -14.95 -1.11 16.94
N PHE A 259 -13.84 -1.85 16.84
CA PHE A 259 -12.49 -1.38 17.17
C PHE A 259 -11.68 -1.07 15.91
N MET A 260 -11.81 -1.90 14.87
CA MET A 260 -10.97 -1.83 13.68
C MET A 260 -11.50 -0.91 12.59
N SER A 261 -12.81 -0.66 12.50
CA SER A 261 -13.39 0.14 11.41
C SER A 261 -12.78 1.54 11.21
N PRO A 262 -12.30 2.25 12.25
CA PRO A 262 -11.67 3.55 12.04
C PRO A 262 -10.34 3.48 11.26
N VAL A 263 -9.67 2.32 11.25
CA VAL A 263 -8.29 2.20 10.73
C VAL A 263 -8.09 1.05 9.74
N HIS A 264 -9.04 0.12 9.61
CA HIS A 264 -9.04 -0.97 8.65
C HIS A 264 -10.42 -1.14 8.00
N VAL A 265 -10.43 -1.17 6.68
CA VAL A 265 -11.59 -1.45 5.84
C VAL A 265 -11.94 -2.93 5.87
N SER A 266 -13.23 -3.19 5.81
CA SER A 266 -13.79 -4.49 5.45
C SER A 266 -13.70 -4.73 3.93
N PRO A 267 -13.85 -5.97 3.44
CA PRO A 267 -13.92 -6.25 2.01
C PRO A 267 -15.01 -5.46 1.28
N GLU A 268 -16.15 -5.20 1.93
CA GLU A 268 -17.24 -4.39 1.38
C GLU A 268 -16.83 -2.93 1.18
N GLU A 269 -16.14 -2.35 2.16
CA GLU A 269 -15.59 -0.99 2.07
C GLU A 269 -14.44 -0.91 1.07
N ALA A 270 -13.65 -1.97 0.89
CA ALA A 270 -12.62 -2.02 -0.15
C ALA A 270 -13.23 -1.90 -1.57
N VAL A 271 -14.40 -2.52 -1.81
CA VAL A 271 -15.15 -2.35 -3.07
C VAL A 271 -15.68 -0.93 -3.23
N HIS A 272 -16.08 -0.26 -2.14
CA HIS A 272 -16.42 1.17 -2.19
C HIS A 272 -15.22 2.03 -2.57
N ILE A 273 -14.05 1.77 -1.99
CA ILE A 273 -12.81 2.49 -2.33
C ILE A 273 -12.46 2.29 -3.81
N HIS A 274 -12.51 1.06 -4.32
CA HIS A 274 -12.28 0.77 -5.74
C HIS A 274 -13.13 1.69 -6.66
N LYS A 275 -14.41 1.87 -6.33
CA LYS A 275 -15.31 2.76 -7.07
C LYS A 275 -15.02 4.23 -6.86
N ASP A 276 -14.83 4.65 -5.60
CA ASP A 276 -14.65 6.05 -5.23
C ASP A 276 -13.37 6.65 -5.84
N ILE A 277 -12.30 5.86 -5.95
CA ILE A 277 -11.05 6.29 -6.59
C ILE A 277 -11.08 6.15 -8.12
N GLY A 278 -12.14 5.58 -8.68
CA GLY A 278 -12.25 5.32 -10.12
C GLY A 278 -11.20 4.35 -10.65
N ALA A 279 -10.91 3.27 -9.89
CA ALA A 279 -9.96 2.25 -10.32
C ALA A 279 -10.59 1.35 -11.40
N GLN A 280 -9.85 1.11 -12.48
CA GLN A 280 -10.24 0.16 -13.53
C GLN A 280 -10.05 -1.28 -13.06
N GLN A 281 -8.92 -1.54 -12.40
CA GLN A 281 -8.62 -2.84 -11.80
C GLN A 281 -8.11 -2.67 -10.37
N SER A 282 -8.43 -3.63 -9.51
CA SER A 282 -7.93 -3.72 -8.14
C SER A 282 -7.37 -5.11 -7.84
N VAL A 283 -6.41 -5.18 -6.92
CA VAL A 283 -5.89 -6.41 -6.34
C VAL A 283 -5.96 -6.33 -4.82
N ALA A 284 -6.49 -7.39 -4.21
CA ALA A 284 -6.63 -7.50 -2.78
C ALA A 284 -5.29 -7.70 -2.06
N MET A 285 -5.10 -7.01 -0.94
CA MET A 285 -3.91 -7.12 -0.10
C MET A 285 -4.24 -7.22 1.40
N HIS A 286 -3.20 -7.26 2.25
CA HIS A 286 -3.32 -7.26 3.72
C HIS A 286 -4.07 -8.46 4.32
N TRP A 287 -4.16 -9.57 3.58
CA TRP A 287 -4.82 -10.79 4.05
C TRP A 287 -3.90 -12.01 3.87
N GLY A 288 -4.29 -13.14 4.47
CA GLY A 288 -3.66 -14.43 4.22
C GLY A 288 -2.21 -14.59 4.71
N THR A 289 -1.64 -13.58 5.37
CA THR A 289 -0.18 -13.49 5.61
C THR A 289 0.21 -13.39 7.07
N PHE A 290 -0.37 -12.47 7.84
CA PHE A 290 -0.22 -12.37 9.28
C PHE A 290 -1.57 -12.49 9.96
N VAL A 291 -1.61 -13.06 11.17
CA VAL A 291 -2.81 -13.04 12.02
C VAL A 291 -2.71 -11.78 12.89
N LEU A 292 -3.39 -10.71 12.47
CA LEU A 292 -3.36 -9.40 13.13
C LEU A 292 -4.59 -9.15 14.00
N THR A 293 -5.69 -9.81 13.66
CA THR A 293 -7.06 -9.53 14.12
C THR A 293 -7.88 -10.82 14.23
N ASP A 294 -9.18 -10.70 14.49
CA ASP A 294 -10.03 -11.84 14.88
C ASP A 294 -10.69 -12.59 13.72
N GLU A 295 -10.71 -12.03 12.50
CA GLU A 295 -11.37 -12.69 11.36
C GLU A 295 -10.60 -13.93 10.90
N PRO A 296 -11.27 -15.04 10.53
CA PRO A 296 -10.61 -16.20 9.95
C PRO A 296 -9.78 -15.82 8.72
N MET A 297 -8.57 -16.37 8.61
CA MET A 297 -7.63 -15.96 7.55
C MET A 297 -8.18 -16.13 6.14
N ASP A 298 -9.14 -17.03 5.93
CA ASP A 298 -9.77 -17.38 4.64
C ASP A 298 -11.14 -16.72 4.43
N GLU A 299 -11.59 -15.91 5.39
CA GLU A 299 -12.81 -15.11 5.26
C GLU A 299 -12.67 -13.93 4.29
N PRO A 300 -11.56 -13.15 4.29
CA PRO A 300 -11.46 -11.95 3.47
C PRO A 300 -11.74 -12.17 1.98
N PRO A 301 -11.14 -13.16 1.28
CA PRO A 301 -11.43 -13.40 -0.14
C PRO A 301 -12.89 -13.77 -0.40
N ARG A 302 -13.49 -14.59 0.48
CA ARG A 302 -14.89 -14.99 0.35
C ARG A 302 -15.84 -13.80 0.52
N ARG A 303 -15.57 -12.94 1.51
CA ARG A 303 -16.35 -11.73 1.73
C ARG A 303 -16.16 -10.72 0.61
N LEU A 304 -14.94 -10.59 0.06
CA LEU A 304 -14.72 -9.77 -1.12
C LEU A 304 -15.56 -10.26 -2.30
N GLN A 305 -15.56 -11.57 -2.59
CA GLN A 305 -16.38 -12.12 -3.67
C GLN A 305 -17.88 -11.77 -3.52
N GLN A 306 -18.41 -11.91 -2.30
CA GLN A 306 -19.80 -11.53 -2.00
C GLN A 306 -20.05 -10.03 -2.13
N ALA A 307 -19.09 -9.20 -1.70
CA ALA A 307 -19.16 -7.76 -1.82
C ALA A 307 -19.16 -7.29 -3.28
N LEU A 308 -18.33 -7.92 -4.13
CA LEU A 308 -18.26 -7.62 -5.56
C LEU A 308 -19.60 -7.92 -6.24
N GLU A 309 -20.18 -9.09 -5.99
CA GLU A 309 -21.50 -9.47 -6.50
C GLU A 309 -22.59 -8.49 -6.03
N GLY A 310 -22.65 -8.23 -4.71
CA GLY A 310 -23.67 -7.36 -4.12
C GLY A 310 -23.56 -5.89 -4.55
N GLN A 311 -22.38 -5.46 -5.02
CA GLN A 311 -22.13 -4.11 -5.49
C GLN A 311 -22.02 -4.00 -7.01
N GLY A 312 -22.18 -5.09 -7.76
CA GLY A 312 -22.14 -5.08 -9.23
C GLY A 312 -20.76 -4.74 -9.81
N VAL A 313 -19.68 -5.24 -9.19
CA VAL A 313 -18.30 -5.16 -9.71
C VAL A 313 -17.87 -6.55 -10.18
N ALA A 314 -17.27 -6.66 -11.36
CA ALA A 314 -16.83 -7.97 -11.86
C ALA A 314 -15.60 -8.47 -11.08
N GLU A 315 -15.49 -9.78 -10.90
CA GLU A 315 -14.31 -10.41 -10.26
C GLU A 315 -13.01 -10.12 -11.03
N ALA A 316 -13.10 -9.86 -12.34
CA ALA A 316 -11.98 -9.44 -13.17
C ALA A 316 -11.49 -8.01 -12.87
N ASP A 317 -12.34 -7.18 -12.28
CA ASP A 317 -12.04 -5.78 -11.95
C ASP A 317 -11.49 -5.65 -10.53
N PHE A 318 -11.69 -6.65 -9.65
CA PHE A 318 -11.07 -6.70 -8.33
C PHE A 318 -10.68 -8.14 -7.96
N ARG A 319 -9.40 -8.45 -8.14
CA ARG A 319 -8.86 -9.81 -8.06
C ARG A 319 -8.30 -10.13 -6.68
N VAL A 320 -8.41 -11.41 -6.32
CA VAL A 320 -7.64 -12.02 -5.22
C VAL A 320 -6.53 -12.87 -5.83
N MET A 321 -5.28 -12.53 -5.55
CA MET A 321 -4.12 -13.31 -5.99
C MET A 321 -3.73 -14.37 -4.96
N GLN A 322 -3.04 -15.42 -5.40
CA GLN A 322 -2.32 -16.34 -4.51
C GLN A 322 -0.94 -15.80 -4.16
N HIS A 323 -0.40 -16.15 -2.99
CA HIS A 323 0.97 -15.80 -2.62
C HIS A 323 1.95 -16.28 -3.69
N GLY A 324 2.77 -15.38 -4.22
CA GLY A 324 3.74 -15.66 -5.28
C GLY A 324 3.15 -15.75 -6.69
N GLU A 325 1.86 -15.48 -6.86
CA GLU A 325 1.26 -15.32 -8.19
C GLU A 325 1.84 -14.10 -8.89
N THR A 326 2.07 -14.23 -10.20
CA THR A 326 2.49 -13.15 -11.09
C THR A 326 1.45 -12.97 -12.19
N HIS A 327 0.84 -11.79 -12.25
CA HIS A 327 -0.22 -11.44 -13.19
C HIS A 327 0.19 -10.26 -14.07
N ALA A 328 -0.17 -10.29 -15.36
CA ALA A 328 0.03 -9.16 -16.27
C ALA A 328 -1.31 -8.44 -16.50
N PHE A 329 -1.27 -7.12 -16.58
CA PHE A 329 -2.44 -6.25 -16.72
C PHE A 329 -2.40 -5.56 -18.08
N PRO A 330 -3.54 -5.13 -18.65
CA PRO A 330 -3.58 -4.35 -19.87
C PRO A 330 -2.83 -3.02 -19.70
N ALA A 331 -2.09 -2.62 -20.72
CA ALA A 331 -1.35 -1.36 -20.77
C ALA A 331 -2.15 -0.26 -21.49
N GLU A 332 -3.49 -0.28 -21.48
CA GLU A 332 -4.29 0.69 -22.24
C GLU A 332 -4.05 2.12 -21.70
N VAL A 333 -3.03 2.78 -22.26
CA VAL A 333 -2.76 4.19 -22.04
C VAL A 333 -3.91 4.92 -22.72
N ASN A 334 -4.74 5.54 -21.89
CA ASN A 334 -5.89 6.27 -22.35
C ASN A 334 -5.41 7.46 -23.21
N GLN A 335 -5.59 7.38 -24.54
CA GLN A 335 -5.05 8.32 -25.54
C GLN A 335 -5.46 9.79 -25.27
N ASP A 336 -6.48 10.02 -24.44
CA ASP A 336 -6.90 11.34 -23.97
C ASP A 336 -5.97 11.98 -22.93
N ARG A 337 -4.91 11.28 -22.46
CA ARG A 337 -3.93 11.83 -21.50
C ARG A 337 -2.78 12.62 -22.15
N GLU A 338 -2.43 12.34 -23.41
CA GLU A 338 -1.29 12.99 -24.10
C GLU A 338 -1.61 14.37 -24.70
N THR A 339 -2.88 14.72 -24.90
CA THR A 339 -3.26 15.98 -25.59
C THR A 339 -3.18 17.24 -24.72
N GLY A 340 -2.66 17.15 -23.49
CA GLY A 340 -2.57 18.25 -22.54
C GLY A 340 -1.35 19.17 -22.69
N THR A 341 -0.44 18.92 -23.63
CA THR A 341 0.73 19.78 -23.87
C THR A 341 0.83 20.09 -25.35
N LEU A 342 0.21 21.20 -25.77
CA LEU A 342 0.60 22.08 -26.88
C LEU A 342 -0.54 23.09 -27.11
N ALA A 343 -0.44 24.26 -26.48
CA ALA A 343 -1.14 25.46 -26.92
C ALA A 343 -0.25 26.69 -26.64
N ASP A 344 0.55 27.00 -27.65
CA ASP A 344 0.94 28.32 -28.16
C ASP A 344 1.36 29.45 -27.21
N GLY A 345 2.64 29.80 -27.36
CA GLY A 345 3.19 31.12 -27.07
C GLY A 345 4.11 31.58 -28.20
N ALA A 346 3.58 31.75 -29.41
CA ALA A 346 4.28 32.42 -30.51
C ALA A 346 3.30 33.26 -31.36
N ALA A 347 3.15 34.53 -31.00
CA ALA A 347 2.98 35.68 -31.89
C ALA A 347 3.20 36.97 -31.10
#